data_AF-A0A2H0AJ04-F1
#
_entry.id   AF-A0A2H0AJ04-F1
#
_cell.length_a   1.000
_cell.length_b   1.000
_cell.length_c   1.000
_cell.angle_alpha   90.00
_cell.angle_beta   90.00
_cell.angle_gamma   90.00
#
_symmetry.space_group_name_H-M   'P 1'
#
loop_
_entity.id
_entity.type
_entity.pdbx_description
1 polymer ?
#
loop_
_entity_poly.entity_id
_entity_poly.type
_entity_poly.pdbx_seq_one_letter_code
_entity_poly.pdbx_strand_id
1 'polypeptide(L)'
;MKAGIMFTGTGPILIVTSYGSFDDPKLVEKLANKGITKFIASELPLDLVKAKYGNHYNVIMGDLKQTDDLRVLDYNGYNVFHSFSFK
;
A
#
# COMPACT_ATOMS: atom_id res chain seq x y z
N MET A 1 3.31 -5.93 -9.81
CA MET A 1 3.12 -5.05 -8.64
C MET A 1 1.65 -5.04 -8.28
N LYS A 2 1.34 -5.06 -6.99
CA LYS A 2 -0.02 -4.95 -6.46
C LYS A 2 -0.16 -3.68 -5.66
N ALA A 3 -1.36 -3.10 -5.65
CA ALA A 3 -1.71 -2.00 -4.77
C ALA A 3 -2.86 -2.44 -3.87
N GLY A 4 -2.84 -2.00 -2.62
CA GLY A 4 -3.86 -2.42 -1.67
C GLY A 4 -3.94 -1.51 -0.47
N ILE A 5 -5.15 -1.43 0.09
CA ILE A 5 -5.40 -0.75 1.35
C ILE A 5 -5.21 -1.75 2.47
N MET A 6 -4.34 -1.40 3.41
CA MET A 6 -4.05 -2.18 4.60
C MET A 6 -4.73 -1.51 5.79
N PHE A 7 -5.78 -2.12 6.32
CA PHE A 7 -6.41 -1.69 7.55
C PHE A 7 -5.58 -2.19 8.72
N THR A 8 -4.91 -1.27 9.41
CA THR A 8 -4.06 -1.57 10.57
C THR A 8 -4.72 -1.04 11.85
N GLY A 9 -4.13 -1.31 13.02
CA GLY A 9 -4.66 -0.86 14.31
C GLY A 9 -4.74 0.66 14.47
N THR A 10 -3.97 1.44 13.71
CA THR A 10 -3.98 2.91 13.74
C THR A 10 -4.78 3.54 12.60
N GLY A 11 -5.29 2.72 11.68
CA GLY A 11 -6.05 3.18 10.51
C GLY A 11 -5.58 2.52 9.21
N PRO A 12 -6.29 2.80 8.11
CA PRO A 12 -5.91 2.29 6.80
C PRO A 12 -4.69 3.03 6.23
N ILE A 13 -3.83 2.31 5.53
CA ILE A 13 -2.73 2.87 4.74
C ILE A 13 -2.79 2.30 3.33
N LEU A 14 -2.37 3.07 2.34
CA LEU A 14 -2.30 2.59 0.95
C LEU A 14 -0.87 2.16 0.65
N ILE A 15 -0.70 0.91 0.22
CA ILE A 15 0.60 0.37 -0.14
C ILE A 15 0.64 -0.08 -1.60
N VAL A 16 1.85 -0.11 -2.14
CA VAL A 16 2.19 -0.72 -3.42
C VAL A 16 3.36 -1.66 -3.19
N THR A 17 3.26 -2.88 -3.70
CA THR A 17 4.27 -3.92 -3.47
C THR A 17 4.63 -4.67 -4.76
N SER A 18 5.86 -5.16 -4.84
CA SER A 18 6.30 -6.09 -5.88
C SER A 18 5.85 -7.53 -5.64
N TYR A 19 5.49 -7.89 -4.39
CA TYR A 19 5.04 -9.24 -4.03
C TYR A 19 3.75 -9.65 -4.75
N GLY A 20 3.60 -10.96 -4.97
CA GLY A 20 2.44 -11.55 -5.65
C GLY A 20 1.17 -11.60 -4.78
N SER A 21 1.30 -11.42 -3.47
CA SER A 21 0.18 -11.45 -2.52
C SER A 21 0.45 -10.60 -1.28
N PHE A 22 -0.61 -10.17 -0.59
CA PHE A 22 -0.51 -9.40 0.67
C PHE A 22 -0.20 -10.27 1.89
N ASP A 23 -0.34 -11.58 1.76
CA ASP A 23 0.02 -12.60 2.76
C ASP A 23 1.37 -13.28 2.44
N ASP A 24 2.13 -12.76 1.48
CA ASP A 24 3.48 -13.25 1.20
C ASP A 24 4.32 -13.19 2.49
N PRO A 25 4.96 -14.29 2.93
CA PRO A 25 5.69 -14.32 4.20
C PRO A 25 6.75 -13.22 4.33
N LYS A 26 7.43 -12.85 3.23
CA LYS A 26 8.45 -11.80 3.24
C LYS A 26 7.82 -10.41 3.42
N LEU A 27 6.65 -10.19 2.84
CA LEU A 27 5.88 -8.97 3.04
C LEU A 27 5.40 -8.86 4.49
N VAL A 28 4.82 -9.94 5.03
CA VAL A 28 4.32 -10.01 6.40
C VAL A 28 5.45 -9.73 7.40
N GLU A 29 6.62 -10.33 7.20
CA GLU A 29 7.80 -10.07 8.03
C GLU A 29 8.26 -8.60 7.94
N LYS A 30 8.31 -8.02 6.73
CA LYS A 30 8.61 -6.59 6.55
C LYS A 30 7.60 -5.69 7.27
N LEU A 31 6.31 -6.02 7.22
CA LEU A 31 5.26 -5.28 7.93
C LEU A 31 5.39 -5.42 9.45
N ALA A 32 5.68 -6.61 9.94
CA ALA A 32 5.91 -6.87 11.36
C ALA A 32 7.11 -6.08 11.91
N ASN A 33 8.21 -6.01 11.15
CA ASN A 33 9.38 -5.19 11.47
C ASN A 33 9.07 -3.68 11.52
N LYS A 34 7.98 -3.24 10.88
CA LYS A 34 7.44 -1.87 10.95
C LYS A 34 6.36 -1.70 12.03
N GLY A 35 6.15 -2.70 12.87
CA GLY A 35 5.14 -2.69 13.94
C GLY A 35 3.72 -3.07 13.49
N ILE A 36 3.51 -3.42 12.22
CA ILE A 36 2.22 -3.84 11.68
C ILE A 36 2.13 -5.37 11.76
N THR A 37 1.69 -5.88 12.90
CA THR A 37 1.60 -7.33 13.16
C THR A 37 0.23 -7.93 12.84
N LYS A 38 -0.79 -7.09 12.73
CA LYS A 38 -2.16 -7.46 12.33
C LYS A 38 -2.70 -6.44 11.35
N PHE A 39 -3.29 -6.93 10.27
CA PHE A 39 -3.90 -6.09 9.24
C PHE A 39 -4.98 -6.85 8.49
N ILE A 40 -5.85 -6.11 7.81
CA ILE A 40 -6.74 -6.63 6.75
C ILE A 40 -6.32 -5.94 5.46
N ALA A 41 -6.08 -6.72 4.41
CA ALA A 41 -5.68 -6.20 3.10
C ALA A 41 -6.85 -6.25 2.12
N SER A 42 -7.12 -5.15 1.43
CA SER A 42 -8.02 -5.11 0.28
C SER A 42 -7.22 -4.72 -0.95
N GLU A 43 -7.15 -5.62 -1.93
CA GLU A 43 -6.50 -5.34 -3.21
C GLU A 43 -7.26 -4.23 -3.96
N LEU A 44 -6.52 -3.36 -4.64
CA LEU A 44 -7.06 -2.32 -5.50
C LEU A 44 -6.49 -2.45 -6.91
N PRO A 45 -7.29 -2.13 -7.96
CA PRO A 45 -6.76 -2.00 -9.31
C PRO A 45 -5.65 -0.96 -9.36
N LEU A 46 -4.49 -1.36 -9.88
CA LEU A 46 -3.31 -0.48 -9.94
C LEU A 46 -3.57 0.77 -10.78
N ASP A 47 -4.34 0.65 -11.86
CA ASP A 47 -4.69 1.76 -12.74
C ASP A 47 -5.58 2.79 -12.06
N LEU A 48 -6.46 2.35 -11.17
CA LEU A 48 -7.28 3.24 -10.34
C LEU A 48 -6.40 4.05 -9.37
N VAL A 49 -5.44 3.39 -8.72
CA VAL A 49 -4.50 4.03 -7.80
C VAL A 49 -3.63 5.05 -8.54
N LYS A 50 -3.11 4.70 -9.71
CA LYS A 50 -2.35 5.60 -10.60
C LYS A 50 -3.17 6.82 -11.00
N ALA A 51 -4.40 6.63 -11.46
CA ALA A 51 -5.27 7.72 -11.89
C ALA A 51 -5.56 8.69 -10.73
N LYS A 52 -5.76 8.16 -9.52
CA LYS A 52 -6.14 8.95 -8.34
C LYS A 52 -4.99 9.72 -7.72
N TYR A 53 -3.80 9.11 -7.64
CA TYR A 53 -2.62 9.73 -7.05
C TYR A 53 -1.72 10.44 -8.08
N GLY A 54 -1.91 10.19 -9.38
CA GLY A 54 -1.28 10.92 -10.47
C GLY A 54 0.22 11.10 -10.29
N ASN A 55 0.67 12.35 -10.19
CA ASN A 55 2.08 12.66 -10.04
C ASN A 55 2.69 12.13 -8.73
N HIS A 56 1.91 12.06 -7.64
CA HIS A 56 2.37 11.50 -6.37
C HIS A 56 2.75 10.03 -6.50
N TYR A 57 1.99 9.27 -7.30
CA TYR A 57 2.33 7.90 -7.65
C TYR A 57 3.68 7.83 -8.37
N ASN A 58 3.89 8.68 -9.39
CA ASN A 58 5.14 8.68 -10.15
C ASN A 58 6.35 9.05 -9.30
N VAL A 59 6.22 10.01 -8.37
CA VAL A 59 7.30 10.40 -7.46
C VAL A 59 7.68 9.24 -6.54
N ILE A 60 6.70 8.60 -5.89
CA ILE A 60 6.96 7.45 -5.01
C ILE A 60 7.47 6.24 -5.79
N MET A 61 7.06 6.08 -7.05
CA MET A 61 7.54 5.00 -7.90
C MET A 61 8.95 5.26 -8.48
N GLY A 62 9.27 6.52 -8.76
CA GLY A 62 10.52 6.94 -9.40
C GLY A 62 11.69 7.14 -8.44
N ASP A 63 11.47 7.08 -7.12
CA ASP A 63 12.55 7.21 -6.15
C ASP A 63 13.55 6.04 -6.27
N LEU A 64 14.65 6.31 -6.99
CA LEU A 64 15.65 5.37 -7.51
C LEU A 64 16.46 4.65 -6.43
N LYS A 65 16.34 5.06 -5.17
CA LYS A 65 17.14 4.50 -4.05
C LYS A 65 16.48 3.31 -3.36
N GLN A 66 15.24 2.98 -3.68
CA GLN A 66 14.50 1.93 -2.98
C GLN A 66 14.46 0.64 -3.79
N THR A 67 15.41 -0.24 -3.51
CA THR A 67 15.37 -1.69 -3.74
C THR A 67 14.31 -2.40 -2.88
N ASP A 68 13.33 -1.67 -2.34
CA ASP A 68 12.37 -2.18 -1.37
C ASP A 68 11.08 -2.67 -2.05
N ASP A 69 10.73 -3.92 -1.71
CA ASP A 69 9.57 -4.65 -2.21
C ASP A 69 8.21 -4.12 -1.70
N LEU A 70 8.20 -3.09 -0.85
CA LEU A 70 7.02 -2.48 -0.24
C LEU A 70 7.15 -0.96 -0.19
N ARG A 71 6.14 -0.25 -0.70
CA ARG A 71 6.04 1.21 -0.70
C ARG A 71 4.72 1.63 -0.08
N VAL A 72 4.74 2.63 0.79
CA VAL A 72 3.52 3.25 1.31
C VAL A 72 3.26 4.50 0.49
N LEU A 73 2.14 4.51 -0.22
CA LEU A 73 1.73 5.62 -1.09
C LEU A 73 1.09 6.74 -0.28
N ASP A 74 0.29 6.37 0.73
CA ASP A 74 -0.45 7.31 1.57
C ASP A 74 -0.61 6.75 2.99
N TYR A 75 -0.17 7.55 3.96
CA TYR A 75 -0.27 7.27 5.40
C TYR A 75 -1.54 7.89 6.01
N ASN A 76 -2.21 8.80 5.29
CA ASN A 76 -3.42 9.44 5.77
C ASN A 76 -4.62 8.52 5.53
N GLY A 77 -4.93 7.70 6.53
CA GLY A 77 -6.03 6.75 6.46
C GLY A 77 -7.41 7.36 6.20
N TYR A 78 -7.64 8.61 6.61
CA TYR A 78 -8.88 9.31 6.26
C TYR A 78 -8.99 9.48 4.74
N ASN A 79 -7.94 10.02 4.11
CA ASN A 79 -7.91 10.20 2.66
C ASN A 79 -8.03 8.87 1.92
N VAL A 80 -7.30 7.85 2.37
CA VAL A 80 -7.32 6.51 1.75
C VAL A 80 -8.72 5.90 1.84
N PHE A 81 -9.35 5.90 3.01
CA PHE A 81 -10.65 5.28 3.21
C PHE A 81 -11.77 5.95 2.40
N HIS A 82 -11.77 7.29 2.33
CA HIS A 82 -12.76 8.04 1.57
C HIS A 82 -12.45 8.10 0.06
N SER A 83 -11.24 7.70 -0.33
CA SER A 83 -10.81 7.73 -1.72
C SER A 83 -11.28 6.55 -2.54
N PHE A 84 -11.53 5.40 -1.93
CA PHE A 84 -11.82 4.17 -2.66
C PHE A 84 -13.17 3.60 -2.24
N SER A 85 -13.96 3.18 -3.23
CA SER A 85 -15.16 2.39 -2.97
C SER A 85 -14.77 0.94 -2.75
N PHE A 86 -15.26 0.34 -1.67
CA PHE A 86 -15.09 -1.08 -1.34
C PHE A 86 -16.33 -1.91 -1.68
N LYS A 87 -17.34 -1.29 -2.32
CA LYS A 87 -18.55 -1.97 -2.82
C LYS A 87 -18.29 -2.70 -4.12
#